data_AF-A0A7Y5CC60-F1
#
_entry.id   AF-A0A7Y5CC60-F1
#
_cell.length_a   1.000
_cell.length_b   1.000
_cell.length_c   1.000
_cell.angle_alpha   90.00
_cell.angle_beta   90.00
_cell.angle_gamma   90.00
#
_symmetry.space_group_name_H-M   'P 1'
#
loop_
_entity.id
_entity.type
_entity.pdbx_description
1 polymer ?
#
loop_
_entity_poly.entity_id
_entity_poly.type
_entity_poly.pdbx_seq_one_letter_code
_entity_poly.pdbx_strand_id
1 'polypeptide(L)'
;MPGTEWLDGYDGQTTDELIALEKDYRIDSIVLAFEQAVQEKEYECGPENLTDAERVIVAVEAIEREVNNGGYGQFFINSSNAYAPIAVSALNQIGCSATAAITQRAINALGALPDLSPETLEDRMNEDDPARDEALGKADEDYYSTGEAIADRLFDFIKQNRAQILSR
;
A
#
# COMPACT_ATOMS: atom_id res chain seq x y z
N MET A 1 20.50 -8.74 -11.41
CA MET A 1 19.14 -8.92 -11.94
C MET A 1 18.34 -9.55 -10.82
N PRO A 2 17.10 -9.10 -10.57
CA PRO A 2 16.25 -9.74 -9.58
C PRO A 2 16.00 -11.20 -9.96
N GLY A 3 15.79 -12.04 -8.95
CA GLY A 3 15.46 -13.43 -9.14
C GLY A 3 14.07 -13.64 -9.74
N THR A 4 13.76 -14.89 -10.07
CA THR A 4 12.50 -15.26 -10.72
C THR A 4 11.63 -16.17 -9.86
N GLU A 5 12.13 -16.65 -8.73
CA GLU A 5 11.39 -17.51 -7.81
C GLU A 5 10.33 -16.69 -7.05
N TRP A 6 9.23 -17.33 -6.68
CA TRP A 6 8.20 -16.72 -5.85
C TRP A 6 8.47 -17.06 -4.38
N LEU A 7 8.49 -16.04 -3.53
CA LEU A 7 8.60 -16.22 -2.08
C LEU A 7 7.19 -16.48 -1.52
N ASP A 8 6.99 -17.65 -0.91
CA ASP A 8 5.66 -18.07 -0.43
C ASP A 8 5.12 -17.22 0.74
N GLY A 9 6.01 -16.55 1.46
CA GLY A 9 5.63 -15.62 2.52
C GLY A 9 6.77 -15.34 3.50
N TYR A 10 6.43 -14.59 4.53
CA TYR A 10 7.29 -14.33 5.68
C TYR A 10 7.35 -15.56 6.60
N ASP A 11 8.55 -15.88 7.08
CA ASP A 11 8.83 -17.01 7.99
C ASP A 11 9.78 -16.60 9.12
N GLY A 12 9.64 -15.36 9.60
CA GLY A 12 10.45 -14.84 10.71
C GLY A 12 11.84 -14.31 10.32
N GLN A 13 12.09 -14.06 9.03
CA GLN A 13 13.36 -13.50 8.57
C GLN A 13 13.59 -12.08 9.10
N THR A 14 14.84 -11.69 9.30
CA THR A 14 15.19 -10.29 9.53
C THR A 14 15.03 -9.46 8.25
N THR A 15 14.94 -8.13 8.40
CA THR A 15 14.96 -7.19 7.26
C THR A 15 16.13 -7.45 6.31
N ASP A 16 17.31 -7.75 6.86
CA ASP A 16 18.52 -8.00 6.08
C ASP A 16 18.47 -9.32 5.31
N GLU A 17 17.88 -10.35 5.92
CA GLU A 17 17.65 -11.65 5.28
C GLU A 17 16.64 -11.51 4.14
N LEU A 18 15.52 -10.80 4.34
CA LEU A 18 14.53 -10.54 3.27
C LEU A 18 15.14 -9.75 2.11
N ILE A 19 15.93 -8.70 2.39
CA ILE A 19 16.62 -7.95 1.34
C ILE A 19 17.58 -8.85 0.54
N ALA A 20 18.27 -9.76 1.22
CA ALA A 20 19.22 -10.68 0.57
C ALA A 20 18.54 -11.69 -0.37
N LEU A 21 17.21 -11.83 -0.33
CA LEU A 21 16.45 -12.69 -1.24
C LEU A 21 16.31 -12.11 -2.65
N GLU A 22 16.59 -10.82 -2.88
CA GLU A 22 16.45 -10.13 -4.20
C GLU A 22 17.16 -10.87 -5.35
N LYS A 23 18.26 -11.56 -5.05
CA LYS A 23 19.02 -12.34 -6.06
C LYS A 23 18.29 -13.57 -6.58
N ASP A 24 17.43 -14.17 -5.76
CA ASP A 24 16.83 -15.49 -6.02
C ASP A 24 15.33 -15.36 -6.27
N TYR A 25 14.67 -14.41 -5.61
CA TYR A 25 13.22 -14.20 -5.63
C TYR A 25 12.80 -12.92 -6.34
N ARG A 26 11.56 -12.92 -6.83
CA ARG A 26 10.92 -11.75 -7.43
C ARG A 26 10.65 -10.69 -6.35
N ILE A 27 10.88 -9.44 -6.71
CA ILE A 27 10.74 -8.31 -5.78
C ILE A 27 9.30 -8.18 -5.26
N ASP A 28 8.29 -8.40 -6.11
CA ASP A 28 6.87 -8.36 -5.70
C ASP A 28 6.57 -9.37 -4.57
N SER A 29 7.10 -10.58 -4.65
CA SER A 29 6.94 -11.55 -3.55
C SER A 29 7.72 -11.19 -2.27
N ILE A 30 8.83 -10.44 -2.40
CA ILE A 30 9.62 -10.00 -1.23
C ILE A 30 8.91 -8.84 -0.52
N VAL A 31 8.34 -7.88 -1.25
CA VAL A 31 7.59 -6.78 -0.62
C VAL A 31 6.31 -7.28 0.06
N LEU A 32 5.67 -8.32 -0.48
CA LEU A 32 4.57 -9.02 0.19
C LEU A 32 5.02 -9.67 1.52
N ALA A 33 6.22 -10.27 1.56
CA ALA A 33 6.75 -10.80 2.82
C ALA A 33 7.06 -9.67 3.84
N PHE A 34 7.50 -8.50 3.37
CA PHE A 34 7.63 -7.32 4.24
C PHE A 34 6.27 -6.84 4.77
N GLU A 35 5.23 -6.80 3.93
CA GLU A 35 3.86 -6.48 4.38
C GLU A 35 3.42 -7.43 5.49
N GLN A 36 3.56 -8.74 5.26
CA GLN A 36 3.19 -9.78 6.24
C GLN A 36 3.93 -9.59 7.56
N ALA A 37 5.25 -9.38 7.53
CA ALA A 37 6.05 -9.17 8.73
C ALA A 37 5.62 -7.91 9.51
N VAL A 38 5.30 -6.82 8.81
CA VAL A 38 4.84 -5.58 9.43
C VAL A 38 3.42 -5.73 9.98
N GLN A 39 2.53 -6.44 9.30
CA GLN A 39 1.18 -6.74 9.78
C GLN A 39 1.19 -7.63 11.02
N GLU A 40 2.09 -8.62 11.10
CA GLU A 40 2.32 -9.40 12.32
C GLU A 40 2.74 -8.50 13.48
N LYS A 41 3.71 -7.60 13.26
CA LYS A 41 4.13 -6.61 14.26
C LYS A 41 2.97 -5.68 14.67
N GLU A 42 2.20 -5.18 13.71
CA GLU A 42 1.02 -4.33 13.95
C GLU A 42 -0.02 -5.05 14.81
N TYR A 43 -0.28 -6.33 14.52
CA TYR A 43 -1.20 -7.16 15.28
C TYR A 43 -0.72 -7.40 16.71
N GLU A 44 0.57 -7.70 16.90
CA GLU A 44 1.14 -8.01 18.21
C GLU A 44 1.35 -6.79 19.10
N CYS A 45 1.84 -5.69 18.49
CA CYS A 45 2.30 -4.51 19.22
C CYS A 45 1.38 -3.30 19.07
N GLY A 46 0.40 -3.33 18.17
CA GLY A 46 -0.48 -2.21 17.88
C GLY A 46 0.06 -1.25 16.79
N PRO A 47 -0.84 -0.59 16.03
CA PRO A 47 -0.48 0.27 14.92
C PRO A 47 0.39 1.46 15.33
N GLU A 48 0.29 1.95 16.57
CA GLU A 48 1.09 3.05 17.11
C GLU A 48 2.58 2.74 17.22
N ASN A 49 2.95 1.45 17.25
CA ASN A 49 4.33 0.97 17.35
C ASN A 49 5.00 0.70 15.99
N LEU A 50 4.27 0.95 14.89
CA LEU A 50 4.86 0.96 13.55
C LEU A 50 5.68 2.23 13.32
N THR A 51 6.89 2.06 12.78
CA THR A 51 7.72 3.16 12.31
C THR A 51 7.12 3.81 11.06
N ASP A 52 7.58 5.01 10.71
CA ASP A 52 7.13 5.70 9.50
C ASP A 52 7.42 4.86 8.23
N ALA A 53 8.57 4.19 8.19
CA ALA A 53 8.92 3.30 7.08
C ALA A 53 8.00 2.08 6.99
N GLU A 54 7.66 1.47 8.12
CA GLU A 54 6.73 0.33 8.18
C GLU A 54 5.33 0.72 7.72
N ARG A 55 4.85 1.91 8.13
CA ARG A 55 3.56 2.45 7.67
C ARG A 55 3.51 2.67 6.16
N VAL A 56 4.63 3.12 5.55
CA VAL A 56 4.72 3.26 4.09
C VAL A 56 4.57 1.91 3.40
N ILE A 57 5.19 0.84 3.93
CA ILE A 57 5.09 -0.51 3.35
C ILE A 57 3.64 -0.97 3.30
N VAL A 58 2.96 -1.02 4.45
CA VAL A 58 1.58 -1.52 4.52
C VAL A 58 0.59 -0.62 3.76
N ALA A 59 0.81 0.69 3.72
CA ALA A 59 -0.04 1.59 2.95
C ALA A 59 0.08 1.40 1.44
N VAL A 60 1.30 1.20 0.92
CA VAL A 60 1.52 0.97 -0.51
C VAL A 60 0.99 -0.41 -0.91
N GLU A 61 1.30 -1.46 -0.16
CA GLU A 61 0.81 -2.81 -0.48
C GLU A 61 -0.71 -2.92 -0.32
N ALA A 62 -1.33 -2.16 0.59
CA ALA A 62 -2.78 -2.05 0.66
C ALA A 62 -3.39 -1.44 -0.61
N ILE A 63 -2.75 -0.42 -1.21
CA ILE A 63 -3.18 0.13 -2.50
C ILE A 63 -3.02 -0.92 -3.60
N GLU A 64 -1.84 -1.54 -3.73
CA GLU A 64 -1.58 -2.57 -4.73
C GLU A 64 -2.61 -3.70 -4.64
N ARG A 65 -2.85 -4.22 -3.44
CA ARG A 65 -3.74 -5.36 -3.23
C ARG A 65 -5.20 -5.02 -3.49
N GLU A 66 -5.70 -3.91 -2.96
CA GLU A 66 -7.12 -3.59 -3.08
C GLU A 66 -7.47 -3.08 -4.46
N VAL A 67 -6.64 -2.21 -5.04
CA VAL A 67 -6.93 -1.63 -6.36
C VAL A 67 -6.82 -2.69 -7.45
N ASN A 68 -5.83 -3.60 -7.42
CA ASN A 68 -5.77 -4.69 -8.40
C ASN A 68 -6.89 -5.74 -8.24
N ASN A 69 -7.48 -5.89 -7.05
CA ASN A 69 -8.55 -6.86 -6.81
C ASN A 69 -9.95 -6.32 -7.12
N GLY A 70 -10.21 -5.04 -6.83
CA GLY A 70 -11.53 -4.43 -7.00
C GLY A 70 -11.55 -2.91 -7.05
N GLY A 71 -10.43 -2.28 -7.39
CA GLY A 71 -10.33 -0.84 -7.55
C GLY A 71 -10.25 -0.04 -6.25
N TYR A 72 -10.19 1.29 -6.38
CA TYR A 72 -10.22 2.22 -5.26
C TYR A 72 -11.50 2.12 -4.44
N GLY A 73 -12.62 1.69 -5.04
CA GLY A 73 -13.84 1.40 -4.29
C GLY A 73 -13.60 0.32 -3.22
N GLN A 74 -12.89 -0.74 -3.58
CA GLN A 74 -12.52 -1.80 -2.63
C GLN A 74 -11.53 -1.30 -1.57
N PHE A 75 -10.56 -0.46 -1.94
CA PHE A 75 -9.67 0.21 -0.98
C PHE A 75 -10.44 1.09 0.03
N PHE A 76 -11.47 1.80 -0.46
CA PHE A 76 -12.56 2.49 0.24
C PHE A 76 -13.21 1.70 1.39
N ILE A 77 -13.64 0.50 1.04
CA ILE A 77 -14.61 -0.30 1.80
C ILE A 77 -13.93 -1.29 2.75
N ASN A 78 -12.83 -1.89 2.30
CA ASN A 78 -12.12 -2.88 3.10
C ASN A 78 -11.32 -2.21 4.23
N SER A 79 -10.86 -3.02 5.20
CA SER A 79 -10.07 -2.55 6.33
C SER A 79 -8.77 -1.81 5.93
N SER A 80 -8.31 -1.99 4.70
CA SER A 80 -7.22 -1.20 4.10
C SER A 80 -7.49 0.31 4.07
N ASN A 81 -8.74 0.74 4.20
CA ASN A 81 -9.11 2.15 4.32
C ASN A 81 -8.44 2.86 5.53
N ALA A 82 -7.95 2.10 6.52
CA ALA A 82 -7.14 2.60 7.62
C ALA A 82 -5.87 3.33 7.14
N TYR A 83 -5.35 3.01 5.95
CA TYR A 83 -4.17 3.64 5.38
C TYR A 83 -4.50 4.79 4.41
N ALA A 84 -5.78 5.07 4.12
CA ALA A 84 -6.19 6.17 3.24
C ALA A 84 -5.61 7.55 3.65
N PRO A 85 -5.49 7.91 4.95
CA PRO A 85 -4.89 9.19 5.34
C PRO A 85 -3.44 9.39 4.88
N ILE A 86 -2.68 8.31 4.68
CA ILE A 86 -1.26 8.36 4.34
C ILE A 86 -0.95 7.86 2.93
N ALA A 87 -1.88 7.22 2.23
CA ALA A 87 -1.66 6.54 0.95
C ALA A 87 -0.97 7.44 -0.11
N VAL A 88 -1.44 8.67 -0.28
CA VAL A 88 -0.84 9.63 -1.24
C VAL A 88 0.59 10.01 -0.84
N SER A 89 0.84 10.23 0.45
CA SER A 89 2.19 10.54 0.93
C SER A 89 3.13 9.35 0.77
N ALA A 90 2.68 8.14 1.10
CA ALA A 90 3.45 6.91 0.99
C ALA A 90 3.89 6.64 -0.47
N LEU A 91 2.95 6.76 -1.42
CA LEU A 91 3.25 6.63 -2.86
C LEU A 91 4.27 7.67 -3.34
N ASN A 92 4.17 8.91 -2.86
CA ASN A 92 5.16 9.95 -3.17
C ASN A 92 6.54 9.64 -2.57
N GLN A 93 6.61 9.10 -1.35
CA GLN A 93 7.87 8.74 -0.69
C GLN A 93 8.66 7.67 -1.45
N ILE A 94 7.97 6.74 -2.10
CA ILE A 94 8.61 5.73 -2.96
C ILE A 94 8.83 6.24 -4.41
N GLY A 95 8.44 7.47 -4.71
CA GLY A 95 8.61 8.07 -6.04
C GLY A 95 7.57 7.67 -7.09
N CYS A 96 6.44 7.08 -6.67
CA CYS A 96 5.31 6.71 -7.54
C CYS A 96 4.30 7.87 -7.64
N SER A 97 4.76 8.98 -8.19
CA SER A 97 3.99 10.25 -8.21
C SER A 97 2.75 10.21 -9.12
N ALA A 98 2.76 9.41 -10.19
CA ALA A 98 1.59 9.28 -11.06
C ALA A 98 0.46 8.54 -10.34
N THR A 99 0.81 7.43 -9.70
CA THR A 99 -0.09 6.66 -8.83
C THR A 99 -0.58 7.51 -7.67
N ALA A 100 0.29 8.27 -7.02
CA ALA A 100 -0.11 9.20 -5.96
C ALA A 100 -1.15 10.23 -6.42
N ALA A 101 -0.97 10.79 -7.62
CA ALA A 101 -1.92 11.73 -8.21
C ALA A 101 -3.27 11.09 -8.56
N ILE A 102 -3.27 9.81 -8.96
CA ILE A 102 -4.50 9.04 -9.20
C ILE A 102 -5.21 8.76 -7.88
N THR A 103 -4.49 8.27 -6.87
CA THR A 103 -5.02 8.04 -5.52
C THR A 103 -5.62 9.31 -4.93
N GLN A 104 -4.98 10.47 -5.13
CA GLN A 104 -5.54 11.75 -4.68
C GLN A 104 -6.84 12.11 -5.42
N ARG A 105 -6.95 11.80 -6.72
CA ARG A 105 -8.22 12.00 -7.45
C ARG A 105 -9.32 11.07 -6.95
N ALA A 106 -9.00 9.82 -6.64
CA ALA A 106 -9.94 8.88 -6.03
C ALA A 106 -10.44 9.38 -4.67
N ILE A 107 -9.54 9.88 -3.81
CA ILE A 107 -9.93 10.51 -2.54
C ILE A 107 -10.81 11.74 -2.77
N ASN A 108 -10.46 12.60 -3.74
CA ASN A 108 -11.26 13.78 -4.04
C ASN A 108 -12.66 13.44 -4.58
N ALA A 109 -12.84 12.28 -5.22
CA ALA A 109 -14.15 11.81 -5.68
C ALA A 109 -15.11 11.49 -4.52
N LEU A 110 -14.57 11.23 -3.32
CA LEU A 110 -15.35 11.08 -2.10
C LEU A 110 -15.97 12.41 -1.62
N GLY A 111 -15.57 13.54 -2.21
CA GLY A 111 -16.06 14.86 -1.82
C GLY A 111 -15.39 15.40 -0.56
N ALA A 112 -16.01 16.41 0.04
CA ALA A 112 -15.49 17.03 1.26
C ALA A 112 -15.86 16.17 2.47
N LEU A 113 -14.87 15.48 3.04
CA LEU A 113 -15.01 14.68 4.26
C LEU A 113 -14.36 15.41 5.45
N PRO A 114 -14.85 15.20 6.70
CA PRO A 114 -14.23 15.76 7.90
C PRO A 114 -12.82 15.21 8.14
N ASP A 115 -12.60 13.94 7.81
CA ASP A 115 -11.33 13.23 7.83
C ASP A 115 -11.38 12.02 6.89
N LEU A 116 -10.33 11.18 6.92
CA LEU A 116 -10.25 9.92 6.16
C LEU A 116 -10.19 8.73 7.12
N SER A 117 -10.93 8.79 8.24
CA SER A 117 -11.07 7.66 9.15
C SER A 117 -11.88 6.52 8.50
N PRO A 118 -11.66 5.26 8.92
CA PRO A 118 -12.44 4.12 8.43
C PRO A 118 -13.95 4.31 8.52
N GLU A 119 -14.46 4.84 9.63
CA GLU A 119 -15.88 5.12 9.84
C GLU A 119 -16.42 6.14 8.82
N THR A 120 -15.70 7.25 8.62
CA THR A 120 -16.10 8.28 7.65
C THR A 120 -16.09 7.75 6.21
N LEU A 121 -15.09 6.93 5.87
CA LEU A 121 -14.98 6.32 4.54
C LEU A 121 -16.07 5.27 4.31
N GLU A 122 -16.36 4.43 5.30
CA GLU A 122 -17.41 3.43 5.23
C GLU A 122 -18.78 4.08 5.04
N ASP A 123 -19.12 5.08 5.86
CA ASP A 123 -20.37 5.84 5.73
C ASP A 123 -20.48 6.46 4.34
N ARG A 124 -19.40 7.09 3.86
CA ARG A 124 -19.36 7.71 2.54
C ARG A 124 -19.54 6.70 1.41
N MET A 125 -18.92 5.52 1.51
CA MET A 125 -18.99 4.49 0.48
C MET A 125 -20.35 3.75 0.47
N ASN A 126 -21.08 3.73 1.59
CA ASN A 126 -22.42 3.15 1.69
C ASN A 126 -23.52 4.01 1.02
N GLU A 127 -23.24 5.28 0.74
CA GLU A 127 -24.15 6.15 -0.01
C GLU A 127 -24.23 5.77 -1.50
N ASP A 128 -25.43 5.85 -2.08
CA ASP A 128 -25.62 5.78 -3.53
C ASP A 128 -25.16 7.08 -4.17
N ASP A 129 -24.04 7.01 -4.90
CA ASP A 129 -23.46 8.16 -5.60
C ASP A 129 -22.85 7.71 -6.94
N PRO A 130 -23.64 7.73 -8.02
CA PRO A 130 -23.16 7.33 -9.34
C PRO A 130 -22.00 8.19 -9.87
N ALA A 131 -21.89 9.46 -9.44
CA ALA A 131 -20.82 10.35 -9.89
C ALA A 131 -19.48 10.02 -9.22
N ARG A 132 -19.52 9.68 -7.92
CA ARG A 132 -18.36 9.10 -7.21
C ARG A 132 -17.93 7.81 -7.90
N ASP A 133 -18.86 6.89 -8.15
CA ASP A 133 -18.54 5.58 -8.70
C ASP A 133 -17.94 5.67 -10.11
N GLU A 134 -18.46 6.56 -10.96
CA GLU A 134 -17.87 6.84 -12.27
C GLU A 134 -16.44 7.43 -12.15
N ALA A 135 -16.22 8.33 -11.18
CA ALA A 135 -14.91 8.93 -10.95
C ALA A 135 -13.89 7.91 -10.40
N LEU A 136 -14.31 7.01 -9.50
CA LEU A 136 -13.48 5.91 -9.00
C LEU A 136 -13.13 4.94 -10.13
N GLY A 137 -14.10 4.56 -10.97
CA GLY A 137 -13.83 3.68 -12.12
C GLY A 137 -12.79 4.27 -13.09
N LYS A 138 -12.80 5.59 -13.33
CA LYS A 138 -11.75 6.26 -14.11
C LYS A 138 -10.39 6.23 -13.42
N ALA A 139 -10.37 6.38 -12.09
CA ALA A 139 -9.13 6.29 -11.33
C ALA A 139 -8.54 4.87 -11.40
N ASP A 140 -9.39 3.84 -11.37
CA ASP A 140 -8.96 2.44 -11.55
C ASP A 140 -8.32 2.24 -12.93
N GLU A 141 -8.98 2.67 -14.01
CA GLU A 141 -8.46 2.60 -15.37
C GLU A 141 -7.11 3.32 -15.53
N ASP A 142 -6.98 4.52 -14.94
CA ASP A 142 -5.75 5.28 -14.94
C ASP A 142 -4.65 4.56 -14.15
N TYR A 143 -4.99 3.98 -12.99
CA TYR A 143 -4.05 3.22 -12.15
C TYR A 143 -3.46 2.04 -12.92
N TYR A 144 -4.29 1.21 -13.57
CA TYR A 144 -3.84 0.09 -14.38
C TYR A 144 -2.96 0.50 -15.57
N SER A 145 -3.05 1.76 -15.99
CA SER A 145 -2.32 2.31 -17.13
C SER A 145 -1.03 3.04 -16.75
N THR A 146 -0.74 3.23 -15.45
CA THR A 146 0.44 4.00 -15.01
C THR A 146 1.77 3.39 -15.47
N GLY A 147 1.89 2.06 -15.36
CA GLY A 147 3.14 1.34 -15.59
C GLY A 147 4.27 1.70 -14.61
N GLU A 148 3.96 2.34 -13.47
CA GLU A 148 4.96 2.58 -12.42
C GLU A 148 5.35 1.24 -11.77
N ALA A 149 6.65 1.01 -11.62
CA ALA A 149 7.18 -0.21 -11.01
C ALA A 149 7.10 -0.13 -9.47
N ILE A 150 5.88 -0.18 -8.93
CA ILE A 150 5.59 0.12 -7.51
C ILE A 150 6.37 -0.83 -6.58
N ALA A 151 6.36 -2.13 -6.84
CA ALA A 151 7.12 -3.11 -6.05
C ALA A 151 8.63 -2.82 -6.03
N ASP A 152 9.24 -2.54 -7.19
CA ASP A 152 10.67 -2.17 -7.28
C ASP A 152 10.98 -0.89 -6.50
N ARG A 153 10.12 0.12 -6.62
CA ARG A 153 10.24 1.41 -5.92
C ARG A 153 10.10 1.26 -4.41
N LEU A 154 9.13 0.47 -3.96
CA LEU A 154 8.94 0.16 -2.55
C LEU A 154 10.13 -0.62 -2.00
N PHE A 155 10.66 -1.59 -2.75
CA PHE A 155 11.84 -2.35 -2.33
C PHE A 155 13.10 -1.48 -2.23
N ASP A 156 13.30 -0.53 -3.14
CA ASP A 156 14.37 0.47 -3.03
C ASP A 156 14.20 1.36 -1.78
N PHE A 157 12.98 1.77 -1.47
CA PHE A 157 12.66 2.49 -0.22
C PHE A 157 12.98 1.65 1.01
N ILE A 158 12.62 0.37 1.03
CA ILE A 158 12.92 -0.58 2.11
C ILE A 158 14.43 -0.68 2.33
N LYS A 159 15.22 -0.88 1.26
CA LYS A 159 16.69 -0.94 1.35
C LYS A 159 17.30 0.31 1.97
N GLN A 160 16.77 1.49 1.63
CA GLN A 160 17.24 2.78 2.15
C GLN A 160 16.86 2.99 3.62
N ASN A 161 15.74 2.42 4.07
CA ASN A 161 15.20 2.59 5.42
C ASN A 161 15.33 1.37 6.32
N ARG A 162 16.10 0.34 5.92
CA ARG A 162 16.20 -0.96 6.62
C ARG A 162 16.46 -0.89 8.13
N ALA A 163 17.14 0.15 8.61
CA ALA A 163 17.40 0.36 10.04
C ALA A 163 16.14 0.70 10.86
N GLN A 164 15.05 1.10 10.21
CA GLN A 164 13.76 1.46 10.80
C GLN A 164 12.69 0.37 10.63
N ILE A 165 13.01 -0.74 9.96
CA ILE A 165 12.05 -1.78 9.57
C ILE A 165 12.30 -3.02 10.42
N LEU A 166 11.27 -3.50 11.10
CA LEU A 166 11.29 -4.65 12.02
C LEU A 166 12.35 -4.53 13.12
N SER A 167 12.75 -3.30 13.44
CA SER A 167 13.63 -3.01 14.58
C SER A 167 12.87 -3.25 15.89
N ARG A 168 13.50 -3.95 16.84
CA ARG A 168 13.00 -4.16 18.20
C ARG A 168 13.37 -3.00 19.13
#